data_AF-A0A7V3RK53-F1
#
_entry.id   AF-A0A7V3RK53-F1
#
_cell.length_a   1.000
_cell.length_b   1.000
_cell.length_c   1.000
_cell.angle_alpha   90.00
_cell.angle_beta   90.00
_cell.angle_gamma   90.00
#
_symmetry.space_group_name_H-M   'P 1'
#
loop_
_entity.id
_entity.type
_entity.pdbx_description
1 polymer ?
#
loop_
_entity_poly.entity_id
_entity_poly.type
_entity_poly.pdbx_seq_one_letter_code
_entity_poly.pdbx_strand_id
1 'polypeptide(L)'
;MWQKKELTDALAEVMIKGRVPQKKHLKELNEILGFDVSVLGKRGFWANLVAFPRAIMASTDLSGIFRQGVLAVGRPQFWKAIPTYIKSFGRKNYETVMESIITDAYFGKAKKAELALTDLLTGPEEYFVSKLRPWGIGRIIEASERGYQGFLNKLRYDLFKDMGTKLEALGHNIEDNPDLFRKLAIYINSLTGRGELPGKIGQAMARADIFFAPRLIASRLYFLDPTRYLKLPKELRLEYLRDMFSFLGFGSGILALAALNGAKIETDPRSADFMKARFENTRIDPWGGFLPYIVLASRLASGGMVSSTSGKFIEVGEGIDKIGYTDLLYRWLEGKFAPVPSFLWHWTKGTDFTGQPFDIVKETLQMLIPISIQDVWDAIDTQPSSLWYVIPTTTLGLGVQTYMPNSYYQNVDIPDDVRKRVNNGLFEVKLGLPIPKTINGFPLKEREKELLKNEYGKEVYNQLDKLFSSQAYQSMPLPAKERIVKSIISNAKIVVVAKHFPHLPQFKYLWQKYQYAYGWDERKAKKYAEEVIRKIDRQLRGELE
;
A
#
# COMPACT_ATOMS: atom_id res chain seq x y z
N MET A 1 -18.40 5.69 -19.28
CA MET A 1 -18.17 4.24 -19.54
C MET A 1 -17.16 4.04 -20.68
N TRP A 2 -17.26 4.78 -21.79
CA TRP A 2 -16.34 4.70 -22.93
C TRP A 2 -14.90 5.16 -22.59
N GLN A 3 -14.74 6.32 -21.93
CA GLN A 3 -13.45 6.84 -21.46
C GLN A 3 -12.69 5.90 -20.51
N LYS A 4 -13.39 5.13 -19.66
CA LYS A 4 -12.74 4.18 -18.72
C LYS A 4 -12.10 3.02 -19.48
N LYS A 5 -12.73 2.55 -20.58
CA LYS A 5 -12.21 1.45 -21.40
C LYS A 5 -11.05 1.90 -22.30
N GLU A 6 -11.18 3.05 -22.96
CA GLU A 6 -10.09 3.60 -23.78
C GLU A 6 -8.83 3.92 -22.93
N LEU A 7 -9.01 4.47 -21.73
CA LEU A 7 -7.92 4.67 -20.78
C LEU A 7 -7.28 3.35 -20.32
N THR A 8 -8.10 2.33 -20.06
CA THR A 8 -7.64 0.99 -19.66
C THR A 8 -6.80 0.35 -20.77
N ASP A 9 -7.25 0.43 -22.02
CA ASP A 9 -6.55 -0.12 -23.18
C ASP A 9 -5.25 0.64 -23.46
N ALA A 10 -5.26 1.97 -23.31
CA ALA A 10 -4.09 2.81 -23.49
C ALA A 10 -3.02 2.59 -22.40
N LEU A 11 -3.42 2.49 -21.14
CA LEU A 11 -2.52 2.11 -20.03
C LEU A 11 -1.97 0.70 -20.22
N ALA A 12 -2.76 -0.24 -20.73
CA ALA A 12 -2.29 -1.58 -21.05
C ALA A 12 -1.28 -1.58 -22.23
N GLU A 13 -1.49 -0.77 -23.26
CA GLU A 13 -0.52 -0.63 -24.36
C GLU A 13 0.84 -0.11 -23.88
N VAL A 14 0.83 0.87 -22.97
CA VAL A 14 2.05 1.43 -22.38
C VAL A 14 2.69 0.45 -21.40
N MET A 15 1.96 0.09 -20.33
CA MET A 15 2.51 -0.58 -19.15
C MET A 15 2.74 -2.07 -19.37
N ILE A 16 1.96 -2.72 -20.24
CA ILE A 16 2.02 -4.17 -20.48
C ILE A 16 2.71 -4.48 -21.81
N LYS A 17 2.35 -3.78 -22.89
CA LYS A 17 2.86 -4.11 -24.24
C LYS A 17 4.13 -3.36 -24.61
N GLY A 18 4.55 -2.35 -23.83
CA GLY A 18 5.74 -1.56 -24.13
C GLY A 18 5.62 -0.78 -25.45
N ARG A 19 4.40 -0.40 -25.86
CA ARG A 19 4.12 0.29 -27.12
C ARG A 19 3.66 1.72 -26.86
N VAL A 20 4.00 2.61 -27.80
CA VAL A 20 3.40 3.95 -27.85
C VAL A 20 1.92 3.78 -28.20
N PRO A 21 0.97 4.31 -27.41
CA PRO A 21 -0.45 4.23 -27.71
C PRO A 21 -0.78 4.84 -29.07
N GLN A 22 -1.89 4.41 -29.66
CA GLN A 22 -2.43 5.07 -30.85
C GLN A 22 -2.67 6.57 -30.61
N LYS A 23 -2.45 7.41 -31.64
CA LYS A 23 -2.53 8.89 -31.57
C LYS A 23 -3.78 9.44 -30.86
N LYS A 24 -4.92 8.75 -30.96
CA LYS A 24 -6.17 9.14 -30.31
C LYS A 24 -6.09 9.05 -28.77
N HIS A 25 -5.39 8.05 -28.23
CA HIS A 25 -5.23 7.83 -26.80
C HIS A 25 -4.13 8.69 -26.16
N LEU A 26 -3.25 9.29 -26.98
CA LEU A 26 -2.15 10.12 -26.51
C LEU A 26 -2.63 11.41 -25.83
N LYS A 27 -3.76 11.98 -26.27
CA LYS A 27 -4.29 13.23 -25.71
C LYS A 27 -4.88 13.02 -24.31
N GLU A 28 -5.63 11.94 -24.11
CA GLU A 28 -6.24 11.59 -22.82
C GLU A 28 -5.16 11.15 -21.80
N LEU A 29 -4.17 10.37 -22.24
CA LEU A 29 -3.01 10.04 -21.41
C LEU A 29 -2.19 11.30 -21.07
N ASN A 30 -2.02 12.25 -21.99
CA ASN A 30 -1.37 13.53 -21.70
C ASN A 30 -2.14 14.36 -20.68
N GLU A 31 -3.48 14.39 -20.75
CA GLU A 31 -4.33 15.11 -19.79
C GLU A 31 -4.30 14.46 -18.41
N ILE A 32 -4.19 13.13 -18.33
CA ILE A 32 -4.17 12.37 -17.06
C ILE A 32 -2.76 12.32 -16.44
N LEU A 33 -1.73 12.09 -17.26
CA LEU A 33 -0.34 11.91 -16.80
C LEU A 33 0.46 13.22 -16.77
N GLY A 34 -0.01 14.27 -17.44
CA GLY A 34 0.60 15.60 -17.42
C GLY A 34 1.96 15.73 -18.12
N PHE A 35 2.37 14.76 -18.96
CA PHE A 35 3.59 14.82 -19.77
C PHE A 35 3.30 14.40 -21.21
N ASP A 36 4.11 14.88 -22.17
CA ASP A 36 4.00 14.50 -23.57
C ASP A 36 4.42 13.04 -23.81
N VAL A 37 3.44 12.18 -24.06
CA VAL A 37 3.60 10.76 -24.44
C VAL A 37 4.38 10.53 -25.74
N SER A 38 4.62 11.55 -26.59
CA SER A 38 5.49 11.41 -27.77
C SER A 38 6.94 11.03 -27.40
N VAL A 39 7.33 11.27 -26.14
CA VAL A 39 8.65 10.95 -25.58
C VAL A 39 8.82 9.45 -25.29
N LEU A 40 7.74 8.65 -25.33
CA LEU A 40 7.74 7.18 -25.18
C LEU A 40 8.69 6.46 -26.16
N GLY A 41 9.05 7.09 -27.28
CA GLY A 41 9.96 6.53 -28.29
C GLY A 41 11.46 6.71 -28.03
N LYS A 42 11.89 7.42 -26.97
CA LYS A 42 13.32 7.71 -26.74
C LYS A 42 14.03 6.60 -25.94
N ARG A 43 15.29 6.29 -26.31
CA ARG A 43 16.14 5.31 -25.62
C ARG A 43 16.27 5.65 -24.12
N GLY A 44 15.96 4.69 -23.24
CA GLY A 44 15.99 4.88 -21.78
C GLY A 44 14.72 5.45 -21.16
N PHE A 45 13.71 5.83 -21.95
CA PHE A 45 12.42 6.31 -21.44
C PHE A 45 11.67 5.23 -20.65
N TRP A 46 11.66 3.98 -21.12
CA TRP A 46 11.00 2.87 -20.43
C TRP A 46 11.49 2.67 -19.00
N ALA A 47 12.82 2.72 -18.78
CA ALA A 47 13.38 2.65 -17.43
C ALA A 47 12.93 3.84 -16.57
N ASN A 48 12.92 5.05 -17.14
CA ASN A 48 12.44 6.23 -16.41
C ASN A 48 10.94 6.19 -16.12
N LEU A 49 10.12 5.65 -17.03
CA LEU A 49 8.68 5.50 -16.86
C LEU A 49 8.34 4.47 -15.78
N VAL A 50 9.06 3.34 -15.76
CA VAL A 50 8.92 2.30 -14.71
C VAL A 50 9.35 2.84 -13.35
N ALA A 51 10.41 3.65 -13.29
CA ALA A 51 10.89 4.25 -12.06
C ALA A 51 10.07 5.48 -11.61
N PHE A 52 9.27 6.09 -12.49
CA PHE A 52 8.57 7.36 -12.22
C PHE A 52 7.51 7.26 -11.12
N PRO A 53 6.62 6.24 -11.12
CA PRO A 53 5.72 5.98 -10.00
C PRO A 53 6.42 5.92 -8.65
N ARG A 54 7.60 5.28 -8.58
CA ARG A 54 8.37 5.20 -7.33
C ARG A 54 8.80 6.59 -6.85
N ALA A 55 9.27 7.44 -7.77
CA ALA A 55 9.67 8.82 -7.45
C ALA A 55 8.50 9.68 -6.97
N ILE A 56 7.30 9.49 -7.54
CA ILE A 56 6.09 10.17 -7.03
C ILE A 56 5.69 9.62 -5.65
N MET A 57 5.62 8.29 -5.50
CA MET A 57 5.21 7.66 -4.25
C MET A 57 6.11 8.04 -3.08
N ALA A 58 7.41 8.23 -3.33
CA ALA A 58 8.41 8.67 -2.35
C ALA A 58 8.57 10.20 -2.26
N SER A 59 7.75 10.98 -2.96
CA SER A 59 7.75 12.44 -2.86
C SER A 59 6.81 12.93 -1.75
N THR A 60 6.85 14.23 -1.45
CA THR A 60 6.04 14.95 -0.44
C THR A 60 6.22 14.53 1.02
N ASP A 61 6.85 13.40 1.31
CA ASP A 61 7.26 13.02 2.66
C ASP A 61 8.73 13.36 2.96
N LEU A 62 9.05 13.36 4.25
CA LEU A 62 10.40 13.47 4.79
C LEU A 62 10.93 12.07 5.12
N SER A 63 10.65 11.07 4.27
CA SER A 63 10.93 9.66 4.58
C SER A 63 12.39 9.35 4.88
N GLY A 64 13.34 10.16 4.40
CA GLY A 64 14.75 10.03 4.79
C GLY A 64 14.96 10.01 6.32
N ILE A 65 14.12 10.71 7.09
CA ILE A 65 14.21 10.81 8.56
C ILE A 65 13.95 9.45 9.22
N PHE A 66 12.70 8.98 9.32
CA PHE A 66 12.38 7.76 10.07
C PHE A 66 12.22 6.50 9.21
N ARG A 67 12.19 6.60 7.88
CA ARG A 67 12.24 5.39 7.03
C ARG A 67 13.67 4.91 6.84
N GLN A 68 14.60 5.80 6.53
CA GLN A 68 16.00 5.44 6.29
C GLN A 68 16.90 5.65 7.50
N GLY A 69 16.92 6.87 8.05
CA GLY A 69 17.88 7.30 9.07
C GLY A 69 17.57 6.88 10.50
N VAL A 70 16.45 6.20 10.78
CA VAL A 70 15.98 5.91 12.16
C VAL A 70 16.98 5.17 13.04
N LEU A 71 17.91 4.38 12.47
CA LEU A 71 18.94 3.73 13.26
C LEU A 71 19.95 4.72 13.87
N ALA A 72 20.07 5.91 13.30
CA ALA A 72 20.96 6.97 13.77
C ALA A 72 20.30 7.92 14.78
N VAL A 73 19.09 7.64 15.29
CA VAL A 73 18.38 8.52 16.24
C VAL A 73 19.15 8.82 17.53
N GLY A 74 20.07 7.95 17.94
CA GLY A 74 20.98 8.18 19.07
C GLY A 74 22.14 9.12 18.77
N ARG A 75 22.30 9.55 17.51
CA ARG A 75 23.40 10.39 17.03
C ARG A 75 22.95 11.84 16.96
N PRO A 76 23.69 12.79 17.57
CA PRO A 76 23.39 14.22 17.40
C PRO A 76 23.36 14.66 15.93
N GLN A 77 24.16 14.04 15.07
CA GLN A 77 24.23 14.29 13.63
C GLN A 77 22.88 14.06 12.94
N PHE A 78 22.10 13.07 13.37
CA PHE A 78 20.76 12.79 12.84
C PHE A 78 19.84 14.00 13.03
N TRP A 79 19.73 14.49 14.26
CA TRP A 79 18.88 15.64 14.60
C TRP A 79 19.38 16.94 13.97
N LYS A 80 20.70 17.15 13.91
CA LYS A 80 21.33 18.30 13.26
C LYS A 80 21.13 18.32 11.74
N ALA A 81 20.92 17.17 11.11
CA ALA A 81 20.67 17.08 9.68
C ALA A 81 19.20 17.37 9.31
N ILE A 82 18.22 17.22 10.21
CA ILE A 82 16.80 17.44 9.89
C ILE A 82 16.52 18.83 9.27
N PRO A 83 17.05 19.96 9.80
CA PRO A 83 16.88 21.27 9.17
C PRO A 83 17.44 21.32 7.73
N THR A 84 18.49 20.56 7.44
CA THR A 84 19.06 20.44 6.09
C THR A 84 18.06 19.83 5.12
N TYR A 85 17.24 18.86 5.55
CA TYR A 85 16.21 18.25 4.72
C TYR A 85 15.26 19.33 4.16
N ILE A 86 14.63 20.08 5.07
CA ILE A 86 13.61 21.08 4.71
C ILE A 86 14.25 22.23 3.92
N LYS A 87 15.42 22.71 4.35
CA LYS A 87 16.13 23.81 3.66
C LYS A 87 16.54 23.42 2.23
N SER A 88 16.95 22.17 2.02
CA SER A 88 17.40 21.66 0.72
C SER A 88 16.27 21.50 -0.30
N PHE A 89 15.01 21.66 0.09
CA PHE A 89 13.93 21.87 -0.89
C PHE A 89 14.26 23.08 -1.79
N GLY A 90 14.92 24.11 -1.25
CA GLY A 90 15.51 25.19 -2.04
C GLY A 90 16.83 24.78 -2.69
N ARG A 91 16.95 24.97 -4.00
CA ARG A 91 18.16 24.61 -4.78
C ARG A 91 19.44 25.21 -4.20
N LYS A 92 19.44 26.51 -3.90
CA LYS A 92 20.62 27.22 -3.36
C LYS A 92 21.14 26.58 -2.07
N ASN A 93 20.23 26.25 -1.14
CA ASN A 93 20.61 25.61 0.13
C ASN A 93 21.17 24.20 -0.09
N TYR A 94 20.57 23.43 -1.00
CA TYR A 94 21.07 22.11 -1.37
C TYR A 94 22.50 22.19 -1.92
N GLU A 95 22.74 23.10 -2.86
CA GLU A 95 24.07 23.34 -3.44
C GLU A 95 25.09 23.73 -2.36
N THR A 96 24.73 24.65 -1.45
CA THR A 96 25.60 25.03 -0.32
C THR A 96 25.96 23.83 0.58
N VAL A 97 25.00 22.93 0.85
CA VAL A 97 25.25 21.73 1.65
C VAL A 97 26.21 20.79 0.93
N MET A 98 25.97 20.54 -0.36
CA MET A 98 26.85 19.69 -1.17
C MET A 98 28.27 20.27 -1.27
N GLU A 99 28.39 21.58 -1.52
CA GLU A 99 29.68 22.28 -1.55
C GLU A 99 30.41 22.19 -0.20
N SER A 100 29.69 22.33 0.92
CA SER A 100 30.29 22.19 2.25
C SER A 100 30.85 20.79 2.53
N ILE A 101 30.31 19.76 1.89
CA ILE A 101 30.82 18.39 1.99
C ILE A 101 32.07 18.24 1.11
N ILE A 102 32.04 18.74 -0.12
CA ILE A 102 33.16 18.59 -1.08
C ILE A 102 34.40 19.37 -0.62
N THR A 103 34.20 20.57 -0.08
CA THR A 103 35.29 21.49 0.31
C THR A 103 35.93 21.13 1.66
N ASP A 104 35.30 20.26 2.44
CA ASP A 104 35.83 19.83 3.73
C ASP A 104 37.01 18.87 3.55
N ALA A 105 38.08 19.07 4.33
CA ALA A 105 39.31 18.29 4.20
C ALA A 105 39.13 16.77 4.41
N TYR A 106 38.06 16.36 5.10
CA TYR A 106 37.77 14.94 5.33
C TYR A 106 37.12 14.24 4.12
N PHE A 107 36.71 14.98 3.09
CA PHE A 107 36.05 14.46 1.89
C PHE A 107 36.92 13.44 1.14
N GLY A 108 38.23 13.70 1.05
CA GLY A 108 39.18 12.78 0.43
C GLY A 108 39.17 11.40 1.09
N LYS A 109 39.05 11.36 2.43
CA LYS A 109 38.99 10.11 3.19
C LYS A 109 37.64 9.41 2.98
N ALA A 110 36.54 10.15 2.99
CA ALA A 110 35.21 9.60 2.68
C ALA A 110 35.17 8.97 1.28
N LYS A 111 35.80 9.60 0.29
CA LYS A 111 35.94 9.07 -1.07
C LYS A 111 36.77 7.80 -1.11
N LYS A 112 37.96 7.78 -0.49
CA LYS A 112 38.81 6.58 -0.41
C LYS A 112 38.13 5.41 0.29
N ALA A 113 37.30 5.69 1.30
CA ALA A 113 36.54 4.68 2.03
C ALA A 113 35.27 4.20 1.31
N GLU A 114 34.94 4.76 0.14
CA GLU A 114 33.74 4.44 -0.64
C GLU A 114 32.42 4.78 0.09
N LEU A 115 32.40 5.90 0.81
CA LEU A 115 31.18 6.41 1.43
C LEU A 115 30.12 6.75 0.36
N ALA A 116 28.88 6.32 0.56
CA ALA A 116 27.82 6.47 -0.43
C ALA A 116 27.17 7.87 -0.36
N LEU A 117 27.90 8.86 -0.87
CA LEU A 117 27.40 10.21 -1.08
C LEU A 117 26.77 10.30 -2.47
N THR A 118 25.46 10.41 -2.56
CA THR A 118 24.72 10.42 -3.84
C THR A 118 24.89 11.74 -4.57
N ASP A 119 25.00 11.69 -5.90
CA ASP A 119 25.29 12.82 -6.79
C ASP A 119 26.63 13.54 -6.53
N LEU A 120 27.42 13.04 -5.56
CA LEU A 120 28.79 13.47 -5.27
C LEU A 120 29.82 12.39 -5.65
N LEU A 121 29.61 11.17 -5.15
CA LEU A 121 30.52 10.03 -5.32
C LEU A 121 29.83 8.82 -5.96
N THR A 122 28.52 8.68 -5.76
CA THR A 122 27.73 7.55 -6.25
C THR A 122 26.51 8.05 -7.03
N GLY A 123 25.89 7.16 -7.82
CA GLY A 123 24.65 7.47 -8.52
C GLY A 123 23.48 7.84 -7.58
N PRO A 124 22.33 8.25 -8.14
CA PRO A 124 21.21 8.82 -7.39
C PRO A 124 20.66 7.87 -6.33
N GLU A 125 19.84 8.42 -5.43
CA GLU A 125 19.06 7.59 -4.49
C GLU A 125 18.00 6.75 -5.22
N GLU A 126 17.73 5.56 -4.70
CA GLU A 126 16.91 4.51 -5.34
C GLU A 126 15.48 4.95 -5.68
N TYR A 127 14.97 5.91 -4.90
CA TYR A 127 13.65 6.47 -5.04
C TYR A 127 13.56 7.48 -6.19
N PHE A 128 14.66 8.15 -6.54
CA PHE A 128 14.69 9.27 -7.48
C PHE A 128 15.48 8.96 -8.76
N VAL A 129 15.58 7.68 -9.12
CA VAL A 129 16.28 7.24 -10.35
C VAL A 129 15.62 7.77 -11.62
N SER A 130 14.29 7.92 -11.62
CA SER A 130 13.58 8.49 -12.78
C SER A 130 13.97 9.95 -12.98
N LYS A 131 14.29 10.32 -14.22
CA LYS A 131 14.54 11.70 -14.66
C LYS A 131 13.29 12.40 -15.21
N LEU A 132 12.12 11.74 -15.19
CA LEU A 132 10.88 12.35 -15.67
C LEU A 132 10.39 13.43 -14.70
N ARG A 133 10.10 14.62 -15.23
CA ARG A 133 9.65 15.78 -14.46
C ARG A 133 8.46 16.46 -15.17
N PRO A 134 7.24 15.91 -15.06
CA PRO A 134 6.06 16.52 -15.66
C PRO A 134 5.77 17.90 -15.06
N TRP A 135 5.03 18.74 -15.79
CA TRP A 135 4.71 20.08 -15.33
C TRP A 135 3.92 20.05 -14.01
N GLY A 136 4.24 20.94 -13.07
CA GLY A 136 3.70 20.92 -11.70
C GLY A 136 4.41 19.90 -10.80
N ILE A 137 4.08 18.61 -10.94
CA ILE A 137 4.55 17.54 -10.03
C ILE A 137 6.07 17.32 -10.10
N GLY A 138 6.70 17.56 -11.26
CA GLY A 138 8.15 17.46 -11.42
C GLY A 138 8.93 18.39 -10.49
N ARG A 139 8.42 19.60 -10.23
CA ARG A 139 9.06 20.55 -9.29
C ARG A 139 8.98 20.07 -7.84
N ILE A 140 7.90 19.38 -7.49
CA ILE A 140 7.72 18.76 -6.18
C ILE A 140 8.71 17.60 -6.01
N ILE A 141 8.79 16.71 -7.01
CA ILE A 141 9.74 15.60 -7.02
C ILE A 141 11.18 16.11 -6.90
N GLU A 142 11.57 17.13 -7.66
CA GLU A 142 12.92 17.71 -7.57
C GLU A 142 13.20 18.34 -6.20
N ALA A 143 12.23 19.00 -5.59
CA ALA A 143 12.38 19.56 -4.25
C ALA A 143 12.53 18.46 -3.20
N SER A 144 11.68 17.42 -3.27
CA SER A 144 11.77 16.23 -2.42
C SER A 144 13.10 15.50 -2.59
N GLU A 145 13.56 15.29 -3.83
CA GLU A 145 14.84 14.66 -4.15
C GLU A 145 16.01 15.42 -3.51
N ARG A 146 16.08 16.74 -3.69
CA ARG A 146 17.13 17.56 -3.04
C ARG A 146 17.05 17.51 -1.53
N GLY A 147 15.85 17.57 -0.95
CA GLY A 147 15.65 17.40 0.49
C GLY A 147 16.20 16.08 1.00
N TYR A 148 15.82 15.00 0.33
CA TYR A 148 16.19 13.63 0.62
C TYR A 148 17.70 13.40 0.55
N GLN A 149 18.30 13.76 -0.59
CA GLN A 149 19.74 13.64 -0.83
C GLN A 149 20.53 14.56 0.10
N GLY A 150 20.07 15.82 0.27
CA GLY A 150 20.66 16.80 1.17
C GLY A 150 20.78 16.30 2.60
N PHE A 151 19.69 15.76 3.14
CA PHE A 151 19.65 15.16 4.47
C PHE A 151 20.60 13.96 4.59
N LEU A 152 20.49 12.99 3.68
CA LEU A 152 21.23 11.72 3.80
C LEU A 152 22.72 11.88 3.54
N ASN A 153 23.13 12.69 2.57
CA ASN A 153 24.53 13.00 2.33
C ASN A 153 25.13 13.70 3.55
N LYS A 154 24.44 14.69 4.10
CA LYS A 154 24.89 15.40 5.31
C LYS A 154 25.02 14.46 6.50
N LEU A 155 24.01 13.61 6.73
CA LEU A 155 24.02 12.62 7.80
C LEU A 155 25.17 11.62 7.66
N ARG A 156 25.33 11.00 6.47
CA ARG A 156 26.41 10.04 6.21
C ARG A 156 27.79 10.68 6.37
N TYR A 157 27.97 11.87 5.81
CA TYR A 157 29.24 12.58 5.90
C TYR A 157 29.61 12.93 7.34
N ASP A 158 28.68 13.50 8.10
CA ASP A 158 28.95 13.91 9.48
C ASP A 158 29.20 12.72 10.41
N LEU A 159 28.49 11.60 10.20
CA LEU A 159 28.76 10.37 10.93
C LEU A 159 30.14 9.80 10.57
N PHE A 160 30.50 9.80 9.28
CA PHE A 160 31.80 9.28 8.84
C PHE A 160 32.94 10.14 9.36
N LYS A 161 32.79 11.46 9.32
CA LYS A 161 33.77 12.39 9.88
C LYS A 161 33.91 12.22 11.39
N ASP A 162 32.81 12.15 12.14
CA ASP A 162 32.85 11.95 13.60
C ASP A 162 33.52 10.63 13.99
N MET A 163 33.05 9.51 13.42
CA MET A 163 33.57 8.19 13.74
C MET A 163 34.99 7.98 13.22
N GLY A 164 35.30 8.47 12.03
CA GLY A 164 36.64 8.41 11.45
C GLY A 164 37.66 9.23 12.24
N THR A 165 37.30 10.43 12.70
CA THR A 165 38.18 11.24 13.56
C THR A 165 38.45 10.55 14.91
N LYS A 166 37.46 9.83 15.47
CA LYS A 166 37.67 9.01 16.67
C LYS A 166 38.63 7.85 16.43
N LEU A 167 38.52 7.17 15.28
CA LEU A 167 39.47 6.12 14.90
C LEU A 167 40.89 6.69 14.75
N GLU A 168 41.03 7.88 14.15
CA GLU A 168 42.30 8.59 14.04
C GLU A 168 42.90 8.96 15.39
N ALA A 169 42.07 9.42 16.33
CA ALA A 169 42.51 9.67 17.70
C ALA A 169 42.96 8.39 18.44
N LEU A 170 42.51 7.22 18.00
CA LEU A 170 42.95 5.90 18.49
C LEU A 170 44.19 5.36 17.74
N GLY A 171 44.76 6.15 16.82
CA GLY A 171 45.96 5.78 16.06
C GLY A 171 45.68 5.06 14.73
N HIS A 172 44.42 4.95 14.31
CA HIS A 172 44.06 4.35 13.02
C HIS A 172 43.92 5.41 11.93
N ASN A 173 44.60 5.25 10.80
CA ASN A 173 44.41 6.15 9.66
C ASN A 173 44.05 5.37 8.40
N ILE A 174 43.51 6.07 7.40
CA ILE A 174 42.99 5.44 6.19
C ILE A 174 44.08 4.83 5.29
N GLU A 175 45.33 5.32 5.37
CA GLU A 175 46.42 4.80 4.56
C GLU A 175 46.95 3.48 5.15
N ASP A 176 47.07 3.41 6.47
CA ASP A 176 47.56 2.22 7.19
C ASP A 176 46.44 1.20 7.45
N ASN A 177 45.19 1.64 7.56
CA ASN A 177 44.03 0.81 7.86
C ASN A 177 42.87 0.99 6.87
N PRO A 178 43.10 0.85 5.55
CA PRO A 178 42.06 1.12 4.54
C PRO A 178 40.83 0.22 4.71
N ASP A 179 41.01 -1.04 5.12
CA ASP A 179 39.89 -1.97 5.34
C ASP A 179 38.97 -1.54 6.51
N LEU A 180 39.54 -0.96 7.57
CA LEU A 180 38.77 -0.45 8.71
C LEU A 180 37.87 0.71 8.29
N PHE A 181 38.41 1.68 7.55
CA PHE A 181 37.66 2.83 7.06
C PHE A 181 36.62 2.45 6.00
N ARG A 182 36.91 1.46 5.15
CA ARG A 182 35.91 0.89 4.21
C ARG A 182 34.78 0.21 4.97
N LYS A 183 35.07 -0.57 6.02
CA LYS A 183 34.05 -1.17 6.89
C LYS A 183 33.24 -0.13 7.65
N LEU A 184 33.86 0.98 8.06
CA LEU A 184 33.16 2.13 8.63
C LEU A 184 32.18 2.75 7.62
N ALA A 185 32.59 2.95 6.37
CA ALA A 185 31.71 3.46 5.33
C ALA A 185 30.54 2.51 5.05
N ILE A 186 30.78 1.19 4.93
CA ILE A 186 29.71 0.18 4.77
C ILE A 186 28.74 0.21 5.95
N TYR A 187 29.27 0.32 7.17
CA TYR A 187 28.47 0.45 8.38
C TYR A 187 27.56 1.69 8.32
N ILE A 188 28.11 2.87 8.01
CA ILE A 188 27.36 4.13 7.95
C ILE A 188 26.36 4.15 6.79
N ASN A 189 26.74 3.64 5.62
CA ASN A 189 25.84 3.49 4.48
C ASN A 189 24.64 2.62 4.88
N SER A 190 24.89 1.47 5.54
CA SER A 190 23.82 0.60 6.04
C SER A 190 22.99 1.27 7.13
N LEU A 191 23.62 1.97 8.07
CA LEU A 191 22.97 2.69 9.19
C LEU A 191 21.98 3.74 8.67
N THR A 192 22.30 4.37 7.55
CA THR A 192 21.48 5.41 6.89
C THR A 192 20.61 4.85 5.74
N GLY A 193 20.31 3.56 5.76
CA GLY A 193 19.33 2.94 4.86
C GLY A 193 19.86 2.53 3.48
N ARG A 194 21.17 2.60 3.22
CA ARG A 194 21.79 2.24 1.94
C ARG A 194 22.74 1.04 2.09
N GLY A 195 22.17 -0.15 2.25
CA GLY A 195 22.93 -1.39 2.39
C GLY A 195 23.64 -1.85 1.11
N GLU A 196 24.67 -2.67 1.28
CA GLU A 196 25.40 -3.30 0.18
C GLU A 196 24.59 -4.45 -0.42
N LEU A 197 24.45 -4.46 -1.76
CA LEU A 197 23.71 -5.51 -2.46
C LEU A 197 24.61 -6.71 -2.77
N PRO A 198 24.13 -7.95 -2.60
CA PRO A 198 24.95 -9.14 -2.77
C PRO A 198 25.28 -9.39 -4.24
N GLY A 199 26.57 -9.26 -4.58
CA GLY A 199 27.14 -9.64 -5.87
C GLY A 199 26.45 -9.02 -7.10
N LYS A 200 26.65 -9.63 -8.26
CA LYS A 200 26.10 -9.15 -9.54
C LYS A 200 24.57 -9.28 -9.62
N ILE A 201 23.99 -10.28 -8.95
CA ILE A 201 22.55 -10.53 -8.97
C ILE A 201 21.80 -9.45 -8.19
N GLY A 202 22.26 -9.08 -6.99
CA GLY A 202 21.67 -7.99 -6.21
C GLY A 202 21.70 -6.67 -6.99
N GLN A 203 22.83 -6.37 -7.65
CA GLN A 203 22.95 -5.19 -8.52
C GLN A 203 22.07 -5.25 -9.77
N ALA A 204 21.84 -6.43 -10.35
CA ALA A 204 20.94 -6.61 -11.48
C ALA A 204 19.48 -6.40 -11.06
N MET A 205 19.05 -6.94 -9.92
CA MET A 205 17.69 -6.76 -9.39
C MET A 205 17.39 -5.29 -9.06
N ALA A 206 18.36 -4.56 -8.52
CA ALA A 206 18.20 -3.12 -8.27
C ALA A 206 18.09 -2.31 -9.57
N ARG A 207 18.85 -2.66 -10.61
CA ARG A 207 18.75 -2.01 -11.93
C ARG A 207 17.48 -2.35 -12.69
N ALA A 208 16.88 -3.51 -12.42
CA ALA A 208 15.64 -3.95 -13.03
C ALA A 208 14.40 -3.32 -12.38
N ASP A 209 14.57 -2.50 -11.34
CA ASP A 209 13.48 -1.82 -10.62
C ASP A 209 12.38 -2.76 -10.11
N ILE A 210 12.75 -4.00 -9.80
CA ILE A 210 11.81 -5.03 -9.31
C ILE A 210 11.28 -4.69 -7.91
N PHE A 211 12.16 -4.22 -7.02
CA PHE A 211 11.84 -3.89 -5.64
C PHE A 211 11.76 -2.38 -5.43
N PHE A 212 10.89 -1.94 -4.52
CA PHE A 212 10.71 -0.52 -4.20
C PHE A 212 11.98 0.13 -3.62
N ALA A 213 12.69 -0.58 -2.74
CA ALA A 213 13.88 -0.07 -2.04
C ALA A 213 14.90 -1.18 -1.72
N PRO A 214 15.57 -1.77 -2.73
CA PRO A 214 16.49 -2.89 -2.55
C PRO A 214 17.66 -2.63 -1.57
N ARG A 215 18.26 -1.44 -1.52
CA ARG A 215 19.37 -1.19 -0.57
C ARG A 215 18.87 -0.94 0.85
N LEU A 216 17.64 -0.42 1.00
CA LEU A 216 16.99 -0.39 2.30
C LEU A 216 16.71 -1.80 2.81
N ILE A 217 16.25 -2.72 1.96
CA ILE A 217 16.11 -4.14 2.30
C ILE A 217 17.45 -4.70 2.80
N ALA A 218 18.53 -4.49 2.04
CA ALA A 218 19.87 -4.94 2.42
C ALA A 218 20.34 -4.32 3.75
N SER A 219 20.06 -3.03 4.00
CA SER A 219 20.35 -2.36 5.28
C SER A 219 19.62 -3.05 6.44
N ARG A 220 18.33 -3.35 6.32
CA ARG A 220 17.58 -4.01 7.39
C ARG A 220 18.10 -5.42 7.65
N LEU A 221 18.41 -6.18 6.60
CA LEU A 221 19.01 -7.51 6.73
C LEU A 221 20.42 -7.45 7.35
N TYR A 222 21.19 -6.41 7.07
CA TYR A 222 22.50 -6.20 7.71
C TYR A 222 22.38 -6.11 9.24
N PHE A 223 21.43 -5.35 9.77
CA PHE A 223 21.27 -5.20 11.22
C PHE A 223 20.49 -6.36 11.89
N LEU A 224 19.71 -7.12 11.12
CA LEU A 224 19.03 -8.33 11.62
C LEU A 224 19.92 -9.57 11.64
N ASP A 225 21.03 -9.58 10.88
CA ASP A 225 21.99 -10.68 10.85
C ASP A 225 22.90 -10.63 12.10
N PRO A 226 22.72 -11.55 13.08
CA PRO A 226 23.51 -11.52 14.33
C PRO A 226 25.00 -11.75 14.08
N THR A 227 25.38 -12.36 12.95
CA THR A 227 26.79 -12.59 12.60
C THR A 227 27.51 -11.29 12.22
N ARG A 228 26.79 -10.21 11.89
CA ARG A 228 27.40 -8.92 11.54
C ARG A 228 28.11 -8.27 12.71
N TYR A 229 27.55 -8.35 13.90
CA TYR A 229 28.22 -7.87 15.11
C TYR A 229 29.58 -8.56 15.31
N LEU A 230 29.64 -9.88 15.12
CA LEU A 230 30.87 -10.66 15.26
C LEU A 230 31.91 -10.31 14.19
N LYS A 231 31.45 -10.06 12.94
CA LYS A 231 32.31 -9.72 11.80
C LYS A 231 32.75 -8.25 11.75
N LEU A 232 32.11 -7.38 12.54
CA LEU A 232 32.50 -5.97 12.65
C LEU A 232 33.86 -5.83 13.34
N PRO A 233 34.72 -4.89 12.89
CA PRO A 233 35.93 -4.52 13.61
C PRO A 233 35.63 -4.16 15.07
N LYS A 234 36.53 -4.52 15.98
CA LYS A 234 36.33 -4.34 17.42
C LYS A 234 36.05 -2.87 17.78
N GLU A 235 36.63 -1.96 17.03
CA GLU A 235 36.50 -0.51 17.16
C GLU A 235 35.08 -0.02 16.86
N LEU A 236 34.33 -0.73 16.01
CA LEU A 236 32.97 -0.36 15.58
C LEU A 236 31.87 -1.10 16.36
N ARG A 237 32.20 -2.16 17.10
CA ARG A 237 31.21 -2.98 17.82
C ARG A 237 30.44 -2.20 18.88
N LEU A 238 31.12 -1.31 19.61
CA LEU A 238 30.45 -0.46 20.61
C LEU A 238 29.50 0.54 19.95
N GLU A 239 29.92 1.11 18.81
CA GLU A 239 29.10 2.04 18.04
C GLU A 239 27.85 1.36 17.47
N TYR A 240 27.99 0.10 17.02
CA TYR A 240 26.86 -0.75 16.63
C TYR A 240 25.84 -0.92 17.77
N LEU A 241 26.29 -1.32 18.96
CA LEU A 241 25.41 -1.51 20.10
C LEU A 241 24.73 -0.20 20.50
N ARG A 242 25.47 0.91 20.52
CA ARG A 242 24.93 2.24 20.83
C ARG A 242 23.80 2.63 19.88
N ASP A 243 23.99 2.42 18.58
CA ASP A 243 22.97 2.74 17.58
C ASP A 243 21.76 1.82 17.70
N MET A 244 21.96 0.51 17.90
CA MET A 244 20.85 -0.44 18.10
C MET A 244 20.05 -0.16 19.38
N PHE A 245 20.70 0.06 20.52
CA PHE A 245 19.99 0.36 21.76
C PHE A 245 19.29 1.71 21.71
N SER A 246 19.87 2.71 21.06
CA SER A 246 19.21 4.01 20.86
C SER A 246 17.98 3.87 19.96
N PHE A 247 18.09 3.09 18.89
CA PHE A 247 16.96 2.77 18.01
C PHE A 247 15.84 2.05 18.76
N LEU A 248 16.18 1.01 19.54
CA LEU A 248 15.22 0.26 20.36
C LEU A 248 14.56 1.14 21.42
N GLY A 249 15.36 1.96 22.13
CA GLY A 249 14.86 2.88 23.14
C GLY A 249 13.93 3.94 22.54
N PHE A 250 14.28 4.50 21.38
CA PHE A 250 13.46 5.47 20.66
C PHE A 250 12.13 4.87 20.20
N GLY A 251 12.15 3.71 19.55
CA GLY A 251 10.94 3.02 19.10
C GLY A 251 10.01 2.65 20.26
N SER A 252 10.58 2.06 21.32
CA SER A 252 9.83 1.73 22.54
C SER A 252 9.26 2.98 23.23
N GLY A 253 10.01 4.10 23.22
CA GLY A 253 9.53 5.38 23.73
C GLY A 253 8.31 5.90 22.97
N ILE A 254 8.34 5.83 21.62
CA ILE A 254 7.17 6.17 20.79
C ILE A 254 5.98 5.27 21.13
N LEU A 255 6.20 3.96 21.23
CA LEU A 255 5.11 3.03 21.57
C LEU A 255 4.54 3.28 22.97
N ALA A 256 5.39 3.61 23.96
CA ALA A 256 4.95 3.95 25.31
C ALA A 256 4.08 5.23 25.30
N LEU A 257 4.52 6.28 24.60
CA LEU A 257 3.73 7.51 24.44
C LEU A 257 2.40 7.23 23.72
N ALA A 258 2.41 6.39 22.69
CA ALA A 258 1.19 6.01 21.99
C ALA A 258 0.25 5.21 22.89
N ALA A 259 0.77 4.27 23.68
CA ALA A 259 -0.01 3.49 24.64
C ALA A 259 -0.66 4.37 25.72
N LEU A 260 0.08 5.36 26.25
CA LEU A 260 -0.48 6.37 27.16
C LEU A 260 -1.61 7.19 26.53
N ASN A 261 -1.64 7.31 25.20
CA ASN A 261 -2.70 7.96 24.43
C ASN A 261 -3.77 6.96 23.92
N GLY A 262 -3.81 5.74 24.44
CA GLY A 262 -4.86 4.75 24.14
C GLY A 262 -4.55 3.79 22.98
N ALA A 263 -3.33 3.80 22.43
CA ALA A 263 -2.92 2.81 21.44
C ALA A 263 -2.82 1.42 22.05
N LYS A 264 -3.28 0.40 21.32
CA LYS A 264 -3.01 -1.01 21.63
C LYS A 264 -1.69 -1.42 20.98
N ILE A 265 -0.83 -2.08 21.74
CA ILE A 265 0.44 -2.64 21.23
C ILE A 265 0.32 -4.16 21.21
N GLU A 266 0.51 -4.75 20.02
CA GLU A 266 0.61 -6.20 19.88
C GLU A 266 2.05 -6.65 20.11
N THR A 267 2.25 -7.73 20.86
CA THR A 267 3.58 -8.26 21.22
C THR A 267 3.86 -9.63 20.62
N ASP A 268 2.86 -10.27 20.01
CA ASP A 268 3.07 -11.53 19.29
C ASP A 268 3.74 -11.27 17.92
N PRO A 269 4.97 -11.76 17.70
CA PRO A 269 5.70 -11.52 16.45
C PRO A 269 5.10 -12.26 15.25
N ARG A 270 4.10 -13.12 15.44
CA ARG A 270 3.37 -13.77 14.34
C ARG A 270 2.23 -12.90 13.80
N SER A 271 1.89 -11.82 14.50
CA SER A 271 0.87 -10.85 14.08
C SER A 271 1.44 -9.80 13.12
N ALA A 272 0.64 -9.34 12.17
CA ALA A 272 1.02 -8.23 11.29
C ALA A 272 1.08 -6.88 12.04
N ASP A 273 0.46 -6.81 13.23
CA ASP A 273 0.42 -5.63 14.10
C ASP A 273 1.57 -5.62 15.13
N PHE A 274 2.46 -6.63 15.12
CA PHE A 274 3.57 -6.77 16.07
C PHE A 274 4.35 -5.47 16.26
N MET A 275 4.46 -5.01 17.51
CA MET A 275 5.16 -3.79 17.93
C MET A 275 4.74 -2.52 17.16
N LYS A 276 3.52 -2.47 16.64
CA LYS A 276 2.93 -1.23 16.09
C LYS A 276 2.02 -0.58 17.11
N ALA A 277 1.92 0.74 17.08
CA ALA A 277 0.89 1.46 17.82
C ALA A 277 -0.43 1.41 17.04
N ARG A 278 -1.43 0.71 17.56
CA ARG A 278 -2.75 0.58 16.93
C ARG A 278 -3.79 1.47 17.61
N PHE A 279 -4.24 2.48 16.89
CA PHE A 279 -5.38 3.31 17.24
C PHE A 279 -6.57 2.88 16.38
N GLU A 280 -7.44 2.06 16.95
CA GLU A 280 -8.59 1.47 16.22
C GLU A 280 -8.15 0.80 14.90
N ASN A 281 -8.40 1.46 13.77
CA ASN A 281 -8.15 1.00 12.41
C ASN A 281 -6.79 1.44 11.86
N THR A 282 -6.16 2.42 12.51
CA THR A 282 -4.87 2.97 12.10
C THR A 282 -3.74 2.32 12.89
N ARG A 283 -2.66 1.93 12.19
CA ARG A 283 -1.41 1.47 12.81
C ARG A 283 -0.27 2.39 12.44
N ILE A 284 0.60 2.65 13.41
CA ILE A 284 1.85 3.39 13.25
C ILE A 284 3.02 2.47 13.59
N ASP A 285 3.96 2.37 12.65
CA ASP A 285 5.20 1.59 12.73
C ASP A 285 6.40 2.54 12.93
N PRO A 286 6.99 2.59 14.14
CA PRO A 286 8.18 3.40 14.43
C PRO A 286 9.51 2.74 14.05
N TRP A 287 9.50 1.54 13.47
CA TRP A 287 10.69 0.70 13.32
C TRP A 287 11.30 0.75 11.91
N GLY A 288 11.06 1.79 11.12
CA GLY A 288 11.74 1.99 9.82
C GLY A 288 11.69 0.79 8.86
N GLY A 289 10.66 -0.06 8.94
CA GLY A 289 10.48 -1.24 8.11
C GLY A 289 11.18 -2.53 8.57
N PHE A 290 11.66 -2.63 9.82
CA PHE A 290 12.24 -3.87 10.38
C PHE A 290 11.19 -4.97 10.67
N LEU A 291 9.99 -4.59 11.11
CA LEU A 291 8.97 -5.55 11.57
C LEU A 291 8.58 -6.61 10.53
N PRO A 292 8.38 -6.32 9.23
CA PRO A 292 7.97 -7.32 8.26
C PRO A 292 8.90 -8.53 8.15
N TYR A 293 10.21 -8.36 8.41
CA TYR A 293 11.18 -9.46 8.39
C TYR A 293 11.04 -10.35 9.63
N ILE A 294 10.90 -9.72 10.80
CA ILE A 294 10.71 -10.42 12.08
C ILE A 294 9.39 -11.20 12.04
N VAL A 295 8.33 -10.59 11.52
CA VAL A 295 7.02 -11.23 11.39
C VAL A 295 7.07 -12.42 10.43
N LEU A 296 7.71 -12.27 9.27
CA LEU A 296 7.86 -13.38 8.33
C LEU A 296 8.66 -14.53 8.97
N ALA A 297 9.82 -14.25 9.55
CA ALA A 297 10.67 -15.26 10.19
C ALA A 297 9.90 -15.99 11.31
N SER A 298 9.14 -15.27 12.12
CA SER A 298 8.35 -15.84 13.22
C SER A 298 7.22 -16.72 12.71
N ARG A 299 6.55 -16.34 11.61
CA ARG A 299 5.49 -17.15 11.00
C ARG A 299 6.04 -18.43 10.37
N LEU A 300 7.18 -18.35 9.68
CA LEU A 300 7.85 -19.50 9.09
C LEU A 300 8.34 -20.47 10.18
N ALA A 301 8.98 -19.95 11.22
CA ALA A 301 9.52 -20.76 12.32
C ALA A 301 8.42 -21.43 13.16
N SER A 302 7.29 -20.75 13.38
CA SER A 302 6.18 -21.28 14.18
C SER A 302 5.13 -22.06 13.37
N GLY A 303 5.23 -22.07 12.03
CA GLY A 303 4.25 -22.74 11.17
C GLY A 303 2.86 -22.11 11.21
N GLY A 304 2.74 -20.82 11.55
CA GLY A 304 1.43 -20.17 11.63
C GLY A 304 1.49 -18.67 11.83
N MET A 305 0.35 -18.01 11.66
CA MET A 305 0.19 -16.57 11.83
C MET A 305 -0.91 -16.24 12.83
N VAL A 306 -0.78 -15.10 13.51
CA VAL A 306 -1.86 -14.55 14.33
C VAL A 306 -2.61 -13.50 13.52
N SER A 307 -3.94 -13.64 13.45
CA SER A 307 -4.82 -12.68 12.80
C SER A 307 -4.79 -11.36 13.57
N SER A 308 -4.40 -10.27 12.92
CA SER A 308 -4.42 -8.92 13.50
C SER A 308 -5.82 -8.43 13.86
N THR A 309 -6.86 -9.05 13.29
CA THR A 309 -8.26 -8.71 13.59
C THR A 309 -8.84 -9.56 14.70
N SER A 310 -8.72 -10.89 14.61
CA SER A 310 -9.39 -11.81 15.56
C SER A 310 -8.51 -12.27 16.72
N GLY A 311 -7.20 -12.04 16.66
CA GLY A 311 -6.24 -12.58 17.62
C GLY A 311 -6.06 -14.10 17.55
N LYS A 312 -6.77 -14.79 16.64
CA LYS A 312 -6.69 -16.24 16.51
C LYS A 312 -5.43 -16.65 15.76
N PHE A 313 -4.82 -17.73 16.23
CA PHE A 313 -3.75 -18.41 15.52
C PHE A 313 -4.33 -19.18 14.32
N ILE A 314 -3.66 -19.07 13.18
CA ILE A 314 -3.97 -19.72 11.92
C ILE A 314 -2.75 -20.54 11.54
N GLU A 315 -2.90 -21.85 11.57
CA GLU A 315 -1.86 -22.78 11.17
C GLU A 315 -1.65 -22.75 9.65
N VAL A 316 -0.39 -22.77 9.23
CA VAL A 316 0.05 -22.82 7.83
C VAL A 316 0.17 -24.29 7.44
N GLY A 317 -0.33 -24.69 6.28
CA GLY A 317 -0.27 -26.09 5.86
C GLY A 317 -0.95 -26.36 4.52
N GLU A 318 -1.00 -27.64 4.14
CA GLU A 318 -1.59 -28.09 2.88
C GLU A 318 -3.11 -28.31 2.99
N GLY A 319 -3.84 -27.81 1.99
CA GLY A 319 -5.30 -27.90 1.88
C GLY A 319 -5.82 -26.88 0.87
N ILE A 320 -7.01 -27.12 0.31
CA ILE A 320 -7.61 -26.28 -0.75
C ILE A 320 -7.88 -24.83 -0.26
N ASP A 321 -8.01 -24.63 1.06
CA ASP A 321 -8.30 -23.34 1.71
C ASP A 321 -7.27 -22.94 2.79
N LYS A 322 -6.09 -23.55 2.81
CA LYS A 322 -5.03 -23.22 3.78
C LYS A 322 -3.97 -22.32 3.14
N ILE A 323 -3.42 -21.41 3.93
CA ILE A 323 -2.28 -20.58 3.53
C ILE A 323 -1.04 -21.47 3.57
N GLY A 324 -0.35 -21.64 2.44
CA GLY A 324 0.91 -22.38 2.36
C GLY A 324 2.11 -21.55 2.84
N TYR A 325 3.22 -22.23 3.17
CA TYR A 325 4.48 -21.56 3.51
C TYR A 325 4.99 -20.66 2.37
N THR A 326 4.80 -21.12 1.14
CA THR A 326 5.10 -20.37 -0.08
C THR A 326 4.26 -19.10 -0.17
N ASP A 327 2.99 -19.14 0.24
CA ASP A 327 2.10 -17.98 0.20
C ASP A 327 2.55 -16.89 1.17
N LEU A 328 3.10 -17.26 2.33
CA LEU A 328 3.69 -16.30 3.27
C LEU A 328 4.87 -15.56 2.64
N LEU A 329 5.76 -16.29 1.96
CA LEU A 329 6.90 -15.71 1.25
C LEU A 329 6.45 -14.85 0.07
N TYR A 330 5.49 -15.33 -0.72
CA TYR A 330 4.98 -14.59 -1.88
C TYR A 330 4.30 -13.29 -1.45
N ARG A 331 3.42 -13.32 -0.45
CA ARG A 331 2.78 -12.11 0.09
C ARG A 331 3.79 -11.13 0.65
N TRP A 332 4.85 -11.64 1.30
CA TRP A 332 5.92 -10.79 1.80
C TRP A 332 6.72 -10.14 0.67
N LEU A 333 7.06 -10.90 -0.38
CA LEU A 333 7.76 -10.39 -1.57
C LEU A 333 6.90 -9.40 -2.37
N GLU A 334 5.61 -9.68 -2.53
CA GLU A 334 4.61 -8.80 -3.16
C GLU A 334 4.65 -7.42 -2.52
N GLY A 335 4.65 -7.35 -1.18
CA GLY A 335 4.78 -6.09 -0.43
C GLY A 335 6.14 -5.38 -0.53
N LYS A 336 7.12 -5.94 -1.26
CA LYS A 336 8.43 -5.31 -1.54
C LYS A 336 8.58 -4.87 -2.99
N PHE A 337 7.66 -5.24 -3.87
CA PHE A 337 7.72 -4.87 -5.27
C PHE A 337 7.64 -3.36 -5.48
N ALA A 338 8.32 -2.89 -6.51
CA ALA A 338 8.12 -1.53 -6.99
C ALA A 338 6.72 -1.40 -7.60
N PRO A 339 6.23 -0.17 -7.84
CA PRO A 339 4.83 0.04 -8.18
C PRO A 339 4.41 -0.70 -9.46
N VAL A 340 5.22 -0.65 -10.51
CA VAL A 340 4.91 -1.32 -11.79
C VAL A 340 4.93 -2.85 -11.69
N PRO A 341 5.97 -3.51 -11.14
CA PRO A 341 5.91 -4.94 -10.86
C PRO A 341 4.73 -5.35 -9.96
N SER A 342 4.39 -4.55 -8.94
CA SER A 342 3.24 -4.82 -8.07
C SER A 342 1.93 -4.76 -8.84
N PHE A 343 1.75 -3.76 -9.69
CA PHE A 343 0.57 -3.62 -10.56
C PHE A 343 0.42 -4.81 -11.49
N LEU A 344 1.50 -5.22 -12.18
CA LEU A 344 1.49 -6.37 -13.08
C LEU A 344 1.15 -7.66 -12.32
N TRP A 345 1.72 -7.82 -11.12
CA TRP A 345 1.42 -8.95 -10.26
C TRP A 345 -0.06 -8.98 -9.85
N HIS A 346 -0.62 -7.89 -9.33
CA HIS A 346 -2.03 -7.79 -8.97
C HIS A 346 -2.96 -8.02 -10.17
N TRP A 347 -2.59 -7.50 -11.35
CA TRP A 347 -3.34 -7.73 -12.58
C TRP A 347 -3.38 -9.22 -12.96
N THR A 348 -2.25 -9.91 -12.90
CA THR A 348 -2.20 -11.36 -13.19
C THR A 348 -2.96 -12.21 -12.17
N LYS A 349 -2.93 -11.80 -10.90
CA LYS A 349 -3.63 -12.45 -9.79
C LYS A 349 -5.14 -12.16 -9.79
N GLY A 350 -5.56 -11.06 -10.42
CA GLY A 350 -6.95 -10.59 -10.43
C GLY A 350 -7.40 -9.93 -9.12
N THR A 351 -6.51 -9.78 -8.14
CA THR A 351 -6.79 -9.17 -6.83
C THR A 351 -5.66 -8.26 -6.37
N ASP A 352 -6.00 -7.19 -5.65
CA ASP A 352 -5.05 -6.29 -4.98
C ASP A 352 -4.35 -6.95 -3.78
N PHE A 353 -3.42 -6.23 -3.16
CA PHE A 353 -2.66 -6.69 -1.98
C PHE A 353 -3.55 -7.08 -0.79
N THR A 354 -4.74 -6.48 -0.69
CA THR A 354 -5.72 -6.76 0.37
C THR A 354 -6.68 -7.91 0.00
N GLY A 355 -6.55 -8.46 -1.21
CA GLY A 355 -7.39 -9.53 -1.75
C GLY A 355 -8.70 -9.03 -2.38
N GLN A 356 -8.88 -7.73 -2.58
CA GLN A 356 -10.04 -7.19 -3.30
C GLN A 356 -9.88 -7.37 -4.81
N PRO A 357 -10.96 -7.45 -5.60
CA PRO A 357 -10.84 -7.53 -7.06
C PRO A 357 -10.02 -6.38 -7.63
N PHE A 358 -9.14 -6.70 -8.57
CA PHE A 358 -8.26 -5.72 -9.23
C PHE A 358 -9.10 -4.64 -9.94
N ASP A 359 -8.90 -3.38 -9.56
CA ASP A 359 -9.42 -2.21 -10.27
C ASP A 359 -8.25 -1.44 -10.87
N ILE A 360 -8.15 -1.51 -12.20
CA ILE A 360 -7.04 -0.89 -12.94
C ILE A 360 -6.93 0.61 -12.71
N VAL A 361 -8.06 1.31 -12.53
CA VAL A 361 -8.05 2.76 -12.31
C VAL A 361 -7.56 3.06 -10.90
N LYS A 362 -8.06 2.34 -9.89
CA LYS A 362 -7.61 2.49 -8.49
C LYS A 362 -6.10 2.24 -8.37
N GLU A 363 -5.63 1.11 -8.88
CA GLU A 363 -4.22 0.70 -8.79
C GLU A 363 -3.30 1.68 -9.55
N THR A 364 -3.74 2.17 -10.72
CA THR A 364 -2.98 3.20 -11.46
C THR A 364 -2.90 4.51 -10.68
N LEU A 365 -4.00 4.95 -10.06
CA LEU A 365 -3.99 6.17 -9.25
C LEU A 365 -3.08 6.02 -8.02
N GLN A 366 -3.09 4.87 -7.33
CA GLN A 366 -2.23 4.61 -6.18
C GLN A 366 -0.73 4.67 -6.54
N MET A 367 -0.35 4.32 -7.76
CA MET A 367 1.03 4.46 -8.25
C MET A 367 1.45 5.92 -8.53
N LEU A 368 0.48 6.83 -8.72
CA LEU A 368 0.71 8.22 -9.11
C LEU A 368 0.39 9.23 -7.99
N ILE A 369 0.05 8.74 -6.81
CA ILE A 369 -0.21 9.55 -5.62
C ILE A 369 0.90 9.27 -4.60
N PRO A 370 1.52 10.29 -3.99
CA PRO A 370 2.47 10.11 -2.90
C PRO A 370 1.91 9.27 -1.74
N ILE A 371 2.73 8.40 -1.13
CA ILE A 371 2.28 7.51 -0.03
C ILE A 371 1.71 8.32 1.13
N SER A 372 2.35 9.44 1.48
CA SER A 372 1.85 10.33 2.54
C SER A 372 0.45 10.89 2.28
N ILE A 373 0.11 11.16 1.02
CA ILE A 373 -1.23 11.59 0.63
C ILE A 373 -2.21 10.41 0.66
N GLN A 374 -1.78 9.22 0.26
CA GLN A 374 -2.59 7.99 0.36
C GLN A 374 -2.97 7.71 1.81
N ASP A 375 -2.01 7.75 2.74
CA ASP A 375 -2.25 7.51 4.17
C ASP A 375 -3.25 8.51 4.76
N VAL A 376 -3.14 9.80 4.38
CA VAL A 376 -4.06 10.85 4.81
C VAL A 376 -5.45 10.64 4.22
N TRP A 377 -5.55 10.28 2.95
CA TRP A 377 -6.84 9.99 2.30
C TRP A 377 -7.51 8.77 2.94
N ASP A 378 -6.78 7.66 3.10
CA ASP A 378 -7.31 6.47 3.77
C ASP A 378 -7.79 6.79 5.18
N ALA A 379 -7.09 7.67 5.92
CA ALA A 379 -7.53 8.18 7.21
C ALA A 379 -8.81 9.03 7.15
N ILE A 380 -8.96 9.93 6.17
CA ILE A 380 -10.19 10.71 5.95
C ILE A 380 -11.38 9.77 5.70
N ASP A 381 -11.20 8.74 4.88
CA ASP A 381 -12.30 7.87 4.47
C ASP A 381 -12.72 6.87 5.56
N THR A 382 -11.81 6.51 6.46
CA THR A 382 -12.04 5.42 7.43
C THR A 382 -12.09 5.86 8.89
N GLN A 383 -11.30 6.87 9.27
CA GLN A 383 -11.17 7.33 10.65
C GLN A 383 -10.70 8.80 10.70
N PRO A 384 -11.52 9.79 10.32
CA PRO A 384 -11.11 11.20 10.28
C PRO A 384 -10.49 11.74 11.58
N SER A 385 -10.89 11.20 12.74
CA SER A 385 -10.32 11.54 14.05
C SER A 385 -8.85 11.18 14.21
N SER A 386 -8.29 10.35 13.31
CA SER A 386 -6.89 9.94 13.30
C SER A 386 -5.93 10.98 12.70
N LEU A 387 -6.45 11.97 11.98
CA LEU A 387 -5.64 12.89 11.16
C LEU A 387 -4.55 13.64 11.95
N TRP A 388 -4.82 13.97 13.22
CA TRP A 388 -3.88 14.70 14.06
C TRP A 388 -2.57 13.92 14.33
N TYR A 389 -2.60 12.58 14.30
CA TYR A 389 -1.39 11.76 14.38
C TYR A 389 -0.96 11.18 13.03
N VAL A 390 -1.88 10.93 12.10
CA VAL A 390 -1.54 10.39 10.76
C VAL A 390 -0.68 11.38 9.97
N ILE A 391 -1.09 12.65 9.88
CA ILE A 391 -0.36 13.68 9.11
C ILE A 391 1.10 13.81 9.57
N PRO A 392 1.41 14.06 10.86
CA PRO A 392 2.80 14.21 11.27
C PRO A 392 3.60 12.91 11.14
N THR A 393 2.99 11.74 11.38
CA THR A 393 3.73 10.47 11.35
C THR A 393 4.10 10.04 9.92
N THR A 394 3.14 10.09 8.98
CA THR A 394 3.43 9.77 7.58
C THR A 394 4.38 10.79 6.95
N THR A 395 4.23 12.08 7.25
CA THR A 395 5.12 13.14 6.75
C THR A 395 6.56 12.92 7.21
N LEU A 396 6.80 12.38 8.41
CA LEU A 396 8.16 12.10 8.89
C LEU A 396 8.72 10.73 8.43
N GLY A 397 7.93 9.96 7.66
CA GLY A 397 8.33 8.67 7.11
C GLY A 397 8.08 7.47 8.03
N LEU A 398 7.34 7.65 9.13
CA LEU A 398 6.88 6.51 9.94
C LEU A 398 5.86 5.71 9.10
N GLY A 399 5.82 4.39 9.29
CA GLY A 399 4.88 3.58 8.54
C GLY A 399 3.46 3.77 9.07
N VAL A 400 2.56 4.35 8.29
CA VAL A 400 1.13 4.42 8.61
C VAL A 400 0.39 3.39 7.78
N GLN A 401 -0.57 2.72 8.40
CA GLN A 401 -1.47 1.80 7.71
C GLN A 401 -2.87 1.95 8.29
N THR A 402 -3.79 2.46 7.48
CA THR A 402 -5.19 2.59 7.86
C THR A 402 -6.01 1.58 7.11
N TYR A 403 -6.54 0.60 7.83
CA TYR A 403 -7.38 -0.43 7.23
C TYR A 403 -8.83 -0.02 7.35
N MET A 404 -9.62 -0.24 6.30
CA MET A 404 -11.06 -0.27 6.49
C MET A 404 -11.39 -1.31 7.58
N PRO A 405 -12.20 -0.95 8.58
CA PRO A 405 -12.53 -1.87 9.67
C PRO A 405 -13.06 -3.19 9.10
N ASN A 406 -12.36 -4.30 9.37
CA ASN A 406 -12.95 -5.63 9.26
C ASN A 406 -14.18 -5.75 10.19
N SER A 407 -14.33 -4.86 11.18
CA SER A 407 -15.48 -4.75 12.06
C SER A 407 -16.78 -4.28 11.38
N TYR A 408 -16.74 -3.84 10.11
CA TYR A 408 -17.97 -3.78 9.31
C TYR A 408 -18.62 -5.16 9.11
N TYR A 409 -17.86 -6.25 9.31
CA TYR A 409 -18.33 -7.63 9.32
C TYR A 409 -18.20 -8.35 10.69
N GLN A 410 -17.40 -7.84 11.63
CA GLN A 410 -17.08 -8.56 12.88
C GLN A 410 -17.82 -8.09 14.15
N ASN A 411 -18.45 -6.91 14.15
CA ASN A 411 -19.21 -6.44 15.33
C ASN A 411 -20.71 -6.80 15.29
N VAL A 412 -21.12 -7.61 14.31
CA VAL A 412 -22.39 -8.33 14.39
C VAL A 412 -22.05 -9.68 15.00
N ASP A 413 -22.63 -10.00 16.15
CA ASP A 413 -22.46 -11.30 16.81
C ASP A 413 -23.17 -12.37 15.98
N ILE A 414 -22.53 -12.78 14.88
CA ILE A 414 -22.98 -13.82 13.98
C ILE A 414 -22.53 -15.14 14.59
N PRO A 415 -23.47 -16.04 14.93
CA PRO A 415 -23.14 -17.30 15.58
C PRO A 415 -22.19 -18.16 14.76
N ASP A 416 -21.37 -18.94 15.46
CA ASP A 416 -20.24 -19.67 14.88
C ASP A 416 -20.64 -20.67 13.79
N ASP A 417 -21.87 -21.18 13.80
CA ASP A 417 -22.39 -22.07 12.75
C ASP A 417 -22.79 -21.31 11.48
N VAL A 418 -23.25 -20.07 11.60
CA VAL A 418 -23.48 -19.16 10.47
C VAL A 418 -22.14 -18.67 9.92
N ARG A 419 -21.16 -18.36 10.77
CA ARG A 419 -19.80 -17.99 10.37
C ARG A 419 -19.09 -19.13 9.62
N LYS A 420 -19.26 -20.38 10.06
CA LYS A 420 -18.78 -21.58 9.34
C LYS A 420 -19.44 -21.77 7.98
N ARG A 421 -20.74 -21.50 7.85
CA ARG A 421 -21.46 -21.54 6.56
C ARG A 421 -21.09 -20.39 5.62
N VAL A 422 -20.69 -19.25 6.18
CA VAL A 422 -20.18 -18.08 5.43
C VAL A 422 -18.79 -18.36 4.84
N ASN A 423 -17.90 -19.00 5.60
CA ASN A 423 -16.55 -19.33 5.12
C ASN A 423 -16.51 -20.54 4.16
N ASN A 424 -17.48 -21.44 4.21
CA ASN A 424 -17.54 -22.62 3.32
C ASN A 424 -18.20 -22.34 1.95
N GLY A 425 -18.01 -21.16 1.37
CA GLY A 425 -18.31 -20.92 -0.04
C GLY A 425 -19.74 -20.51 -0.41
N LEU A 426 -20.43 -19.70 0.41
CA LEU A 426 -21.73 -19.12 0.02
C LEU A 426 -21.80 -17.59 -0.03
N PHE A 427 -20.75 -16.84 0.31
CA PHE A 427 -20.78 -15.37 0.26
C PHE A 427 -19.38 -14.78 0.08
N GLU A 428 -18.86 -14.75 -1.15
CA GLU A 428 -17.62 -14.04 -1.47
C GLU A 428 -17.85 -12.74 -2.24
N VAL A 429 -17.10 -11.73 -1.80
CA VAL A 429 -16.77 -10.44 -2.42
C VAL A 429 -17.82 -9.31 -2.29
N LYS A 430 -17.57 -8.42 -1.31
CA LYS A 430 -18.35 -7.22 -0.92
C LYS A 430 -19.84 -7.52 -0.73
N LEU A 431 -20.15 -8.00 0.47
CA LEU A 431 -21.46 -8.52 0.91
C LEU A 431 -22.07 -9.67 0.09
N GLY A 432 -21.56 -10.07 -1.08
CA GLY A 432 -21.91 -11.33 -1.77
C GLY A 432 -23.40 -11.64 -1.97
N LEU A 433 -24.29 -10.66 -1.82
CA LEU A 433 -25.74 -10.88 -1.85
C LEU A 433 -26.12 -11.40 -3.23
N PRO A 434 -26.83 -12.55 -3.34
CA PRO A 434 -27.18 -13.13 -4.62
C PRO A 434 -28.08 -12.17 -5.39
N ILE A 435 -27.49 -11.47 -6.36
CA ILE A 435 -28.23 -10.62 -7.29
C ILE A 435 -28.91 -11.59 -8.25
N PRO A 436 -30.25 -11.66 -8.24
CA PRO A 436 -30.92 -12.58 -9.11
C PRO A 436 -30.64 -12.17 -10.56
N LYS A 437 -30.22 -13.12 -11.39
CA LYS A 437 -30.04 -12.89 -12.83
C LYS A 437 -31.34 -12.41 -13.50
N THR A 438 -32.47 -12.72 -12.87
CA THR A 438 -33.82 -12.33 -13.31
C THR A 438 -34.72 -11.90 -12.16
N ILE A 439 -35.59 -10.92 -12.36
CA ILE A 439 -36.70 -10.61 -11.42
C ILE A 439 -37.97 -11.23 -11.98
N ASN A 440 -38.57 -12.20 -11.28
CA ASN A 440 -39.76 -12.92 -11.75
C ASN A 440 -39.61 -13.53 -13.18
N GLY A 441 -38.38 -13.90 -13.57
CA GLY A 441 -38.05 -14.40 -14.91
C GLY A 441 -37.66 -13.33 -15.93
N PHE A 442 -37.77 -12.03 -15.59
CA PHE A 442 -37.34 -10.92 -16.46
C PHE A 442 -35.81 -10.79 -16.47
N PRO A 443 -35.15 -10.80 -17.64
CA PRO A 443 -33.70 -10.66 -17.73
C PRO A 443 -33.24 -9.22 -17.48
N LEU A 444 -32.31 -9.04 -16.54
CA LEU A 444 -31.70 -7.75 -16.25
C LEU A 444 -30.50 -7.48 -17.17
N LYS A 445 -30.37 -6.24 -17.66
CA LYS A 445 -29.15 -5.72 -18.31
C LYS A 445 -28.08 -5.43 -17.26
N GLU A 446 -26.82 -5.36 -17.65
CA GLU A 446 -25.69 -5.12 -16.73
C GLU A 446 -25.86 -3.86 -15.86
N ARG A 447 -26.30 -2.75 -16.45
CA ARG A 447 -26.57 -1.50 -15.70
C ARG A 447 -27.68 -1.68 -14.64
N GLU A 448 -28.68 -2.51 -14.91
CA GLU A 448 -29.78 -2.80 -13.98
C GLU A 448 -29.31 -3.73 -12.86
N LYS A 449 -28.43 -4.69 -13.18
CA LYS A 449 -27.77 -5.54 -12.18
C LYS A 449 -26.89 -4.72 -11.23
N GLU A 450 -26.11 -3.78 -11.76
CA GLU A 450 -25.27 -2.88 -10.95
C GLU A 450 -26.09 -1.93 -10.08
N LEU A 451 -27.16 -1.33 -10.63
CA LEU A 451 -28.07 -0.48 -9.86
C LEU A 451 -28.74 -1.27 -8.73
N LEU A 452 -29.27 -2.47 -9.04
CA LEU A 452 -29.86 -3.36 -8.07
C LEU A 452 -28.84 -3.75 -6.99
N LYS A 453 -27.58 -4.06 -7.36
CA LYS A 453 -26.50 -4.36 -6.42
C LYS A 453 -26.28 -3.24 -5.42
N ASN A 454 -26.15 -2.01 -5.93
CA ASN A 454 -25.78 -0.86 -5.12
C ASN A 454 -26.92 -0.44 -4.18
N GLU A 455 -28.15 -0.35 -4.70
CA GLU A 455 -29.30 0.06 -3.89
C GLU A 455 -29.74 -1.05 -2.91
N TYR A 456 -29.58 -2.32 -3.29
CA TYR A 456 -29.84 -3.43 -2.37
C TYR A 456 -28.86 -3.47 -1.21
N GLY A 457 -27.56 -3.26 -1.46
CA GLY A 457 -26.56 -3.17 -0.40
C GLY A 457 -26.85 -2.02 0.58
N LYS A 458 -27.22 -0.84 0.07
CA LYS A 458 -27.59 0.33 0.90
C LYS A 458 -28.83 0.07 1.74
N GLU A 459 -29.88 -0.52 1.17
CA GLU A 459 -31.13 -0.77 1.88
C GLU A 459 -30.95 -1.84 2.97
N VAL A 460 -30.20 -2.91 2.67
CA VAL A 460 -29.83 -3.93 3.67
C VAL A 460 -29.03 -3.30 4.81
N TYR A 461 -28.04 -2.46 4.49
CA TYR A 461 -27.26 -1.74 5.50
C TYR A 461 -28.16 -0.90 6.41
N ASN A 462 -29.01 -0.04 5.84
CA ASN A 462 -29.88 0.85 6.61
C ASN A 462 -30.86 0.10 7.53
N GLN A 463 -31.38 -1.04 7.09
CA GLN A 463 -32.31 -1.83 7.90
C GLN A 463 -31.61 -2.64 8.99
N LEU A 464 -30.43 -3.19 8.70
CA LEU A 464 -29.64 -3.95 9.66
C LEU A 464 -29.01 -3.05 10.73
N ASP A 465 -28.54 -1.85 10.36
CA ASP A 465 -28.00 -0.87 11.30
C ASP A 465 -29.03 -0.45 12.36
N LYS A 466 -30.26 -0.17 11.93
CA LYS A 466 -31.39 0.11 12.83
C LYS A 466 -31.74 -1.08 13.71
N LEU A 467 -31.74 -2.30 13.15
CA LEU A 467 -32.06 -3.51 13.90
C LEU A 467 -31.01 -3.77 14.98
N PHE A 468 -29.74 -3.71 14.63
CA PHE A 468 -28.63 -4.03 15.52
C PHE A 468 -28.43 -2.99 16.62
N SER A 469 -28.83 -1.75 16.36
CA SER A 469 -28.90 -0.67 17.35
C SER A 469 -30.08 -0.82 18.33
N SER A 470 -31.02 -1.76 18.10
CA SER A 470 -32.19 -1.93 18.96
C SER A 470 -31.90 -2.86 20.15
N GLN A 471 -32.26 -2.41 21.35
CA GLN A 471 -32.14 -3.21 22.57
C GLN A 471 -32.99 -4.48 22.54
N ALA A 472 -34.12 -4.45 21.81
CA ALA A 472 -34.97 -5.60 21.56
C ALA A 472 -34.27 -6.69 20.74
N TYR A 473 -33.47 -6.33 19.73
CA TYR A 473 -32.70 -7.32 18.97
C TYR A 473 -31.62 -7.96 19.82
N GLN A 474 -30.93 -7.17 20.66
CA GLN A 474 -29.84 -7.68 21.50
C GLN A 474 -30.31 -8.75 22.48
N SER A 475 -31.54 -8.62 23.01
CA SER A 475 -32.15 -9.56 23.97
C SER A 475 -32.79 -10.81 23.36
N MET A 476 -32.82 -10.95 22.03
CA MET A 476 -33.43 -12.11 21.36
C MET A 476 -32.55 -13.38 21.38
N PRO A 477 -33.17 -14.57 21.44
CA PRO A 477 -32.46 -15.83 21.24
C PRO A 477 -31.99 -15.97 19.78
N LEU A 478 -30.89 -16.68 19.59
CA LEU A 478 -30.18 -16.81 18.32
C LEU A 478 -31.06 -17.22 17.12
N PRO A 479 -31.97 -18.22 17.25
CA PRO A 479 -32.82 -18.62 16.13
C PRO A 479 -33.86 -17.56 15.73
N ALA A 480 -34.17 -16.62 16.63
CA ALA A 480 -35.04 -15.48 16.32
C ALA A 480 -34.25 -14.36 15.63
N LYS A 481 -33.01 -14.08 16.07
CA LYS A 481 -32.09 -13.14 15.41
C LYS A 481 -31.86 -13.49 13.94
N GLU A 482 -31.56 -14.76 13.66
CA GLU A 482 -31.36 -15.24 12.28
C GLU A 482 -32.60 -15.08 11.40
N ARG A 483 -33.79 -15.40 11.93
CA ARG A 483 -35.05 -15.26 11.20
C ARG A 483 -35.32 -13.81 10.83
N ILE A 484 -35.07 -12.88 11.74
CA ILE A 484 -35.30 -11.46 11.51
C ILE A 484 -34.29 -10.89 10.52
N VAL A 485 -33.01 -11.26 10.61
CA VAL A 485 -31.99 -10.84 9.62
C VAL A 485 -32.33 -11.36 8.23
N LYS A 486 -32.72 -12.64 8.09
CA LYS A 486 -33.18 -13.21 6.81
C LYS A 486 -34.42 -12.48 6.26
N SER A 487 -35.35 -12.14 7.14
CA SER A 487 -36.54 -11.35 6.79
C SER A 487 -36.15 -9.96 6.28
N ILE A 488 -35.25 -9.26 6.95
CA ILE A 488 -34.75 -7.94 6.52
C ILE A 488 -34.04 -8.03 5.16
N ILE A 489 -33.17 -9.01 4.97
CA ILE A 489 -32.47 -9.20 3.69
C ILE A 489 -33.47 -9.47 2.55
N SER A 490 -34.52 -10.25 2.81
CA SER A 490 -35.59 -10.50 1.84
C SER A 490 -36.44 -9.25 1.58
N ASN A 491 -36.80 -8.51 2.63
CA ASN A 491 -37.64 -7.31 2.54
C ASN A 491 -36.91 -6.16 1.85
N ALA A 492 -35.63 -5.94 2.16
CA ALA A 492 -34.81 -4.93 1.49
C ALA A 492 -34.77 -5.16 -0.03
N LYS A 493 -34.71 -6.41 -0.48
CA LYS A 493 -34.78 -6.75 -1.92
C LYS A 493 -36.12 -6.35 -2.52
N ILE A 494 -37.22 -6.65 -1.83
CA ILE A 494 -38.58 -6.27 -2.27
C ILE A 494 -38.70 -4.75 -2.36
N VAL A 495 -38.22 -4.02 -1.35
CA VAL A 495 -38.24 -2.55 -1.29
C VAL A 495 -37.47 -1.95 -2.46
N VAL A 496 -36.26 -2.44 -2.73
CA VAL A 496 -35.41 -1.93 -3.82
C VAL A 496 -36.03 -2.22 -5.19
N VAL A 497 -36.60 -3.43 -5.37
CA VAL A 497 -37.31 -3.78 -6.61
C VAL A 497 -38.55 -2.90 -6.80
N ALA A 498 -39.34 -2.67 -5.75
CA ALA A 498 -40.53 -1.81 -5.86
C ALA A 498 -40.16 -0.35 -6.18
N LYS A 499 -39.06 0.15 -5.60
CA LYS A 499 -38.63 1.55 -5.75
C LYS A 499 -37.95 1.84 -7.08
N HIS A 500 -37.05 0.96 -7.52
CA HIS A 500 -36.19 1.21 -8.69
C HIS A 500 -36.61 0.40 -9.93
N PHE A 501 -37.47 -0.60 -9.75
CA PHE A 501 -37.92 -1.52 -10.79
C PHE A 501 -39.43 -1.82 -10.73
N PRO A 502 -40.32 -0.80 -10.60
CA PRO A 502 -41.73 -0.98 -10.25
C PRO A 502 -42.54 -1.86 -11.22
N HIS A 503 -42.10 -1.99 -12.47
CA HIS A 503 -42.80 -2.77 -13.51
C HIS A 503 -42.33 -4.22 -13.63
N LEU A 504 -41.12 -4.54 -13.14
CA LEU A 504 -40.58 -5.89 -13.26
C LEU A 504 -41.42 -6.97 -12.56
N PRO A 505 -42.09 -6.70 -11.42
CA PRO A 505 -43.00 -7.68 -10.83
C PRO A 505 -44.14 -8.12 -11.76
N GLN A 506 -44.59 -7.26 -12.68
CA GLN A 506 -45.69 -7.52 -13.61
C GLN A 506 -45.31 -8.45 -14.77
N PHE A 507 -44.02 -8.65 -15.04
CA PHE A 507 -43.53 -9.47 -16.14
C PHE A 507 -44.08 -10.92 -16.10
N LYS A 508 -44.06 -11.55 -14.91
CA LYS A 508 -44.58 -12.91 -14.72
C LYS A 508 -46.10 -13.00 -14.87
N TYR A 509 -46.83 -11.91 -14.67
CA TYR A 509 -48.25 -11.89 -14.98
C TYR A 509 -48.47 -11.76 -16.49
N LEU A 510 -47.76 -10.83 -17.13
CA LEU A 510 -47.89 -10.57 -18.56
C LEU A 510 -47.55 -11.80 -19.41
N TRP A 511 -46.45 -12.48 -19.14
CA TRP A 511 -46.07 -13.65 -19.93
C TRP A 511 -47.07 -14.82 -19.76
N GLN A 512 -47.69 -14.99 -18.58
CA GLN A 512 -48.65 -16.06 -18.24
C GLN A 512 -49.98 -15.75 -18.91
N LYS A 513 -50.37 -14.47 -18.89
CA LYS A 513 -51.50 -13.97 -19.67
C LYS A 513 -51.30 -14.24 -21.16
N TYR A 514 -50.11 -14.03 -21.72
CA TYR A 514 -49.86 -14.32 -23.14
C TYR A 514 -49.92 -15.81 -23.48
N GLN A 515 -49.39 -16.68 -22.60
CA GLN A 515 -49.52 -18.12 -22.76
C GLN A 515 -50.98 -18.58 -22.70
N TYR A 516 -51.74 -18.11 -21.70
CA TYR A 516 -53.12 -18.56 -21.47
C TYR A 516 -54.13 -17.96 -22.46
N ALA A 517 -54.08 -16.65 -22.70
CA ALA A 517 -55.07 -15.95 -23.52
C ALA A 517 -54.83 -16.10 -25.03
N TYR A 518 -53.58 -16.36 -25.45
CA TYR A 518 -53.23 -16.42 -26.88
C TYR A 518 -52.60 -17.74 -27.31
N GLY A 519 -52.44 -18.71 -26.40
CA GLY A 519 -51.87 -20.03 -26.69
C GLY A 519 -50.40 -19.98 -27.14
N TRP A 520 -49.66 -18.93 -26.78
CA TRP A 520 -48.27 -18.77 -27.21
C TRP A 520 -47.32 -19.71 -26.47
N ASP A 521 -46.28 -20.16 -27.17
CA ASP A 521 -45.18 -20.87 -26.54
C ASP A 521 -44.41 -19.97 -25.56
N GLU A 522 -43.73 -20.58 -24.60
CA GLU A 522 -43.10 -19.90 -23.47
C GLU A 522 -42.05 -18.86 -23.93
N ARG A 523 -41.30 -19.14 -25.01
CA ARG A 523 -40.28 -18.22 -25.53
C ARG A 523 -40.91 -16.99 -26.17
N LYS A 524 -41.95 -17.18 -26.98
CA LYS A 524 -42.67 -16.07 -27.62
C LYS A 524 -43.38 -15.19 -26.59
N ALA A 525 -44.04 -15.80 -25.59
CA ALA A 525 -44.68 -15.08 -24.49
C ALA A 525 -43.69 -14.28 -23.63
N LYS A 526 -42.51 -14.87 -23.31
CA LYS A 526 -41.39 -14.19 -22.64
C LYS A 526 -40.95 -12.94 -23.37
N LYS A 527 -40.63 -13.10 -24.67
CA LYS A 527 -40.07 -12.03 -25.49
C LYS A 527 -41.03 -10.84 -25.57
N TYR A 528 -42.31 -11.10 -25.79
CA TYR A 528 -43.30 -10.04 -25.91
C TYR A 528 -43.60 -9.34 -24.58
N ALA A 529 -43.68 -10.09 -23.47
CA ALA A 529 -43.79 -9.50 -22.14
C ALA A 529 -42.57 -8.63 -21.81
N GLU A 530 -41.37 -9.01 -22.24
CA GLU A 530 -40.16 -8.22 -22.05
C GLU A 530 -40.23 -6.90 -22.84
N GLU A 531 -40.63 -6.95 -24.11
CA GLU A 531 -40.80 -5.76 -24.96
C GLU A 531 -41.79 -4.76 -24.35
N VAL A 532 -42.91 -5.23 -23.82
CA VAL A 532 -43.91 -4.39 -23.14
C VAL A 532 -43.32 -3.72 -21.90
N ILE A 533 -42.65 -4.47 -21.03
CA ILE A 533 -42.01 -3.92 -19.83
C ILE A 533 -40.91 -2.91 -20.19
N ARG A 534 -40.10 -3.19 -21.22
CA ARG A 534 -39.05 -2.27 -21.72
C ARG A 534 -39.62 -1.00 -22.34
N LYS A 535 -40.80 -1.04 -22.95
CA LYS A 535 -41.50 0.13 -23.47
C LYS A 535 -41.99 1.03 -22.33
N ILE A 536 -42.57 0.44 -21.29
CA ILE A 536 -43.04 1.16 -20.10
C ILE A 536 -41.86 1.85 -19.38
N ASP A 537 -40.75 1.14 -19.20
CA ASP A 537 -39.54 1.70 -18.55
C ASP A 537 -38.96 2.89 -19.32
N ARG A 538 -38.94 2.84 -20.67
CA ARG A 538 -38.50 3.97 -21.52
C ARG A 538 -39.41 5.20 -21.38
N GLN A 539 -40.73 4.99 -21.40
CA GLN A 539 -41.71 6.08 -21.26
C GLN A 539 -41.54 6.83 -19.93
N LEU A 540 -41.21 6.12 -18.85
CA LEU A 540 -41.02 6.72 -17.52
C LEU A 540 -39.69 7.45 -17.35
N ARG A 541 -38.67 7.08 -18.12
CA ARG A 541 -37.36 7.75 -18.12
C ARG A 541 -37.35 9.03 -18.98
N GLY A 542 -38.47 9.37 -19.62
CA GLY A 542 -38.53 10.48 -20.57
C GLY A 542 -37.72 10.22 -21.85
N GLU A 543 -37.35 8.96 -22.10
CA GLU A 543 -36.63 8.51 -23.28
C GLU A 543 -37.66 8.12 -24.36
N LEU A 544 -38.32 9.12 -24.97
CA LEU A 544 -39.11 8.92 -26.17
C LEU A 544 -38.34 9.46 -27.39
N GLU A 545 -38.26 8.61 -28.42
CA GLU A 545 -38.28 9.06 -29.82
C GLU A 545 -39.70 9.52 -30.19
#